data_AF-A0A939XTM9-F1
#
_entry.id   AF-A0A939XTM9-F1
#
_cell.length_a   1.000
_cell.length_b   1.000
_cell.length_c   1.000
_cell.angle_alpha   90.00
_cell.angle_beta   90.00
_cell.angle_gamma   90.00
#
_symmetry.space_group_name_H-M   'P 1'
#
loop_
_entity.id
_entity.type
_entity.pdbx_description
1 polymer ?
#
loop_
_entity_poly.entity_id
_entity_poly.type
_entity_poly.pdbx_seq_one_letter_code
_entity_poly.pdbx_strand_id
1 'polypeptide(L)'
;MKNVENDIDDIPFATVTIAELLVRQGHAARGLAMYEKLLRESPGNSDLKKRITELAAQLGRPSPFAEEQNMDSGNASEIVRILNLWLVAIRERKEYVRRNFDFHDP
;
A
#
# COMPACT_ATOMS: atom_id res chain seq x y z
N MET A 1 11.45 28.66 -17.48
CA MET A 1 10.40 27.87 -16.80
C MET A 1 9.89 28.67 -15.61
N LYS A 2 8.58 28.90 -15.47
CA LYS A 2 8.01 29.57 -14.29
C LYS A 2 7.99 28.55 -13.13
N ASN A 3 8.52 28.96 -11.98
CA ASN A 3 8.65 28.16 -10.76
C ASN A 3 7.28 27.68 -10.29
N VAL A 4 7.01 26.37 -10.45
CA VAL A 4 5.76 25.72 -10.03
C VAL A 4 5.63 25.69 -8.50
N GLU A 5 6.74 25.86 -7.79
CA GLU A 5 6.84 25.82 -6.33
C GLU A 5 6.15 27.02 -5.65
N ASN A 6 6.20 28.22 -6.25
CA ASN A 6 5.67 29.43 -5.60
C ASN A 6 4.14 29.45 -5.45
N ASP A 7 3.39 28.80 -6.33
CA ASP A 7 1.91 28.85 -6.29
C ASP A 7 1.30 27.86 -5.28
N ILE A 8 2.08 26.89 -4.79
CA ILE A 8 1.61 25.88 -3.83
C ILE A 8 1.65 26.44 -2.39
N ASP A 9 2.61 27.33 -2.12
CA ASP A 9 2.78 27.96 -0.81
C ASP A 9 1.66 28.97 -0.51
N ASP A 10 1.03 29.51 -1.54
CA ASP A 10 -0.16 30.37 -1.42
C ASP A 10 -1.44 29.61 -1.06
N ILE A 11 -1.45 28.27 -1.11
CA ILE A 11 -2.59 27.45 -0.70
C ILE A 11 -2.49 27.22 0.81
N PRO A 12 -3.36 27.85 1.64
CA PRO A 12 -3.18 27.87 3.09
C PRO A 12 -3.32 26.49 3.75
N PHE A 13 -3.99 25.55 3.08
CA PHE A 13 -4.22 24.20 3.58
C PHE A 13 -3.97 23.17 2.49
N ALA A 14 -2.93 22.36 2.68
CA ALA A 14 -2.74 21.16 1.87
C ALA A 14 -3.81 20.14 2.25
N THR A 15 -4.58 19.66 1.27
CA THR A 15 -5.57 18.59 1.48
C THR A 15 -5.55 17.62 0.31
N VAL A 16 -5.92 16.37 0.58
CA VAL A 16 -6.04 15.33 -0.45
C VAL A 16 -6.98 15.79 -1.56
N THR A 17 -8.09 16.43 -1.20
CA THR A 17 -9.09 16.96 -2.14
C THR A 17 -8.51 18.00 -3.11
N ILE A 18 -7.66 18.92 -2.61
CA ILE A 18 -7.02 19.93 -3.47
C ILE A 18 -5.98 19.27 -4.38
N ALA A 19 -5.20 18.33 -3.86
CA ALA A 19 -4.24 17.56 -4.67
C ALA A 19 -4.95 16.83 -5.82
N GLU A 20 -6.05 16.13 -5.53
CA GLU A 20 -6.86 15.43 -6.53
C GLU A 20 -7.45 16.38 -7.57
N LEU A 21 -7.98 17.52 -7.13
CA LEU A 21 -8.54 18.52 -8.04
C LEU A 21 -7.49 19.03 -9.03
N LEU A 22 -6.27 19.32 -8.55
CA LEU A 22 -5.16 19.77 -9.39
C LEU A 22 -4.78 18.70 -10.43
N VAL A 23 -4.69 17.43 -10.03
CA VAL A 23 -4.42 16.33 -10.97
C VAL A 23 -5.50 16.25 -12.04
N ARG A 24 -6.78 16.32 -11.66
CA ARG A 24 -7.92 16.26 -12.59
C ARG A 24 -7.98 17.44 -13.56
N GLN A 25 -7.46 18.59 -13.16
CA GLN A 25 -7.33 19.79 -14.02
C GLN A 25 -6.12 19.74 -14.96
N GLY A 26 -5.33 18.65 -14.94
CA GLY A 26 -4.11 18.52 -15.73
C GLY A 26 -2.87 19.14 -15.07
N HIS A 27 -3.00 19.68 -13.85
CA HIS A 27 -1.90 20.20 -13.04
C HIS A 27 -1.25 19.09 -12.21
N ALA A 28 -0.93 17.96 -12.84
CA ALA A 28 -0.37 16.78 -12.17
C ALA A 28 0.90 17.07 -11.36
N ALA A 29 1.82 17.91 -11.87
CA ALA A 29 3.03 18.27 -11.13
C ALA A 29 2.75 19.05 -9.83
N ARG A 30 1.70 19.89 -9.82
CA ARG A 30 1.26 20.62 -8.63
C ARG A 30 0.56 19.69 -7.64
N GLY A 31 -0.30 18.81 -8.14
CA GLY A 31 -0.93 17.77 -7.34
C GLY A 31 0.10 16.87 -6.65
N LEU A 32 1.15 16.47 -7.36
CA LEU A 32 2.27 15.70 -6.81
C LEU A 32 2.94 16.42 -5.64
N ALA A 33 3.30 17.70 -5.81
CA ALA A 33 3.91 18.49 -4.75
C ALA A 33 3.00 18.62 -3.51
N MET A 34 1.68 18.72 -3.71
CA MET A 34 0.72 18.75 -2.61
C MET A 34 0.62 17.39 -1.89
N TYR A 35 0.63 16.27 -2.62
CA TYR A 35 0.70 14.95 -2.00
C TYR A 35 1.99 14.75 -1.20
N GLU A 36 3.13 15.21 -1.71
CA GLU A 36 4.41 15.17 -0.98
C GLU A 36 4.35 15.99 0.31
N LYS A 37 3.71 17.18 0.28
CA LYS A 37 3.48 18.00 1.48
C LYS A 37 2.63 17.27 2.51
N LEU A 38 1.53 16.65 2.08
CA LEU A 38 0.67 15.82 2.94
C LEU A 38 1.39 14.61 3.53
N LEU A 39 2.26 13.97 2.74
CA LEU A 39 3.03 12.83 3.22
C LEU A 39 4.06 13.25 4.27
N ARG A 40 4.66 14.44 4.17
CA ARG A 40 5.55 14.96 5.23
C ARG A 40 4.81 15.14 6.57
N GLU A 41 3.53 15.51 6.52
CA GLU A 41 2.68 15.63 7.71
C GLU A 41 2.20 14.26 8.22
N SER A 42 2.10 13.25 7.34
CA SER A 42 1.67 11.89 7.69
C SER A 42 2.52 10.82 6.98
N PRO A 43 3.77 10.57 7.45
CA PRO A 43 4.73 9.71 6.74
C PRO A 43 4.31 8.24 6.61
N GLY A 44 3.43 7.77 7.49
CA GLY A 44 2.91 6.40 7.51
C GLY A 44 1.73 6.15 6.55
N ASN A 45 1.29 7.16 5.80
CA ASN A 45 0.14 7.03 4.92
C ASN A 45 0.52 6.31 3.61
N SER A 46 0.24 5.01 3.55
CA SER A 46 0.51 4.14 2.39
C SER A 46 -0.25 4.55 1.14
N ASP A 47 -1.48 5.07 1.28
CA ASP A 47 -2.28 5.56 0.16
C ASP A 47 -1.62 6.78 -0.50
N LEU A 48 -1.09 7.71 0.29
CA LEU A 48 -0.34 8.86 -0.23
C LEU A 48 0.94 8.42 -0.96
N LYS A 49 1.70 7.49 -0.38
CA LYS A 49 2.90 6.93 -1.05
C LYS A 49 2.57 6.29 -2.40
N LYS A 50 1.44 5.57 -2.48
CA LYS A 50 0.95 4.95 -3.70
C LYS A 50 0.60 5.99 -4.76
N ARG A 51 -0.20 7.00 -4.38
CA ARG A 51 -0.60 8.09 -5.28
C ARG A 51 0.59 8.89 -5.79
N ILE A 52 1.57 9.20 -4.94
CA ILE A 52 2.81 9.86 -5.34
C ILE A 52 3.56 9.02 -6.36
N THR A 53 3.68 7.72 -6.14
CA THR A 53 4.38 6.80 -7.05
C THR A 53 3.70 6.71 -8.41
N GLU A 54 2.38 6.50 -8.43
CA GLU A 54 1.58 6.44 -9.66
C GLU A 54 1.72 7.73 -10.47
N LEU A 55 1.60 8.88 -9.80
CA LEU A 55 1.62 10.19 -10.43
C LEU A 55 3.03 10.59 -10.89
N ALA A 56 4.06 10.24 -10.11
CA ALA A 56 5.45 10.44 -10.52
C ALA A 56 5.79 9.60 -11.76
N ALA A 57 5.34 8.35 -11.84
CA ALA A 57 5.52 7.50 -13.01
C ALA A 57 4.84 8.09 -14.26
N GLN A 58 3.62 8.61 -14.13
CA GLN A 58 2.92 9.30 -15.24
C GLN A 58 3.66 10.54 -15.72
N LEU A 59 4.36 11.23 -14.83
CA LEU A 59 5.17 12.41 -15.12
C LEU A 59 6.60 12.08 -15.58
N GLY A 60 6.98 10.81 -15.65
CA GLY A 60 8.35 10.39 -15.96
C GLY A 60 9.37 10.79 -14.89
N ARG A 61 8.93 11.00 -13.64
CA ARG A 61 9.78 11.33 -12.50
C ARG A 61 10.09 10.09 -11.66
N PRO A 62 11.33 9.95 -11.15
CA PRO A 62 11.64 8.88 -10.22
C PRO A 62 10.92 9.12 -8.88
N SER A 63 10.17 8.12 -8.41
CA SER A 63 9.58 8.11 -7.06
C SER A 63 10.46 7.25 -6.13
N PRO A 64 10.93 7.78 -4.99
CA PRO A 64 11.65 7.00 -3.98
C PRO A 64 10.85 5.80 -3.43
N PHE A 65 9.52 5.86 -3.55
CA PHE A 65 8.61 4.86 -2.98
C PHE A 65 8.20 3.77 -3.99
N ALA A 66 8.71 3.82 -5.23
CA ALA A 66 8.40 2.84 -6.26
C ALA A 66 8.87 1.43 -5.89
N GLU A 67 9.98 1.32 -5.15
CA GLU A 67 10.55 0.03 -4.75
C GLU A 67 9.80 -0.58 -3.55
N GLU A 68 9.36 0.24 -2.58
CA GLU A 68 8.58 -0.21 -1.41
C GLU A 68 7.24 -0.86 -1.81
N GLN A 69 6.57 -0.32 -2.84
CA GLN A 69 5.25 -0.78 -3.30
C GLN A 69 5.29 -2.19 -3.92
N ASN A 70 6.45 -2.61 -4.44
CA ASN A 70 6.61 -3.94 -5.04
C ASN A 70 6.82 -5.05 -4.00
N MET A 71 7.15 -4.70 -2.74
CA MET A 71 7.41 -5.67 -1.67
C MET A 71 6.17 -6.07 -0.84
N ASP A 72 5.08 -5.28 -0.88
CA ASP A 72 3.95 -5.43 0.05
C ASP A 72 2.94 -6.52 -0.35
N SER A 73 2.87 -6.88 -1.64
CA SER A 73 1.88 -7.86 -2.13
C SER A 73 2.25 -9.33 -1.89
N GLY A 74 3.54 -9.62 -1.68
CA GLY A 74 4.05 -10.99 -1.54
C GLY A 74 3.90 -11.56 -0.12
N ASN A 75 4.24 -10.76 0.90
CA ASN A 75 4.36 -11.26 2.27
C ASN A 75 3.02 -11.65 2.90
N ALA A 76 1.96 -10.85 2.69
CA ALA A 76 0.64 -11.17 3.22
C ALA A 76 0.08 -12.45 2.58
N SER A 77 0.33 -12.67 1.29
CA SER A 77 -0.07 -13.89 0.58
C SER A 77 0.71 -15.11 1.07
N GLU A 78 2.02 -14.98 1.29
CA GLU A 78 2.89 -16.04 1.80
C GLU A 78 2.47 -16.52 3.19
N ILE A 79 2.20 -15.58 4.11
CA ILE A 79 1.75 -15.89 5.48
C ILE A 79 0.40 -16.62 5.45
N VAL A 80 -0.56 -16.14 4.66
CA VAL A 80 -1.87 -16.79 4.50
C VAL A 80 -1.72 -18.20 3.92
N ARG A 81 -0.80 -18.39 2.96
CA ARG A 81 -0.52 -19.69 2.35
C ARG A 81 0.06 -20.67 3.36
N ILE A 82 1.02 -20.21 4.17
CA ILE A 82 1.62 -20.99 5.26
C ILE A 82 0.53 -21.37 6.27
N LEU A 83 -0.28 -20.42 6.75
CA LEU A 83 -1.35 -20.69 7.72
C LEU A 83 -2.36 -21.72 7.20
N ASN A 84 -2.77 -21.62 5.93
CA ASN A 84 -3.64 -22.62 5.31
C ASN A 84 -3.01 -24.01 5.27
N LEU A 85 -1.70 -24.10 5.00
CA LEU A 85 -0.97 -25.37 5.02
C LEU A 85 -0.97 -25.99 6.43
N TRP A 86 -0.72 -25.20 7.46
CA TRP A 86 -0.77 -25.67 8.86
C TRP A 86 -2.17 -26.12 9.27
N LEU A 87 -3.22 -25.40 8.86
CA LEU A 87 -4.61 -25.78 9.16
C LEU A 87 -4.98 -27.14 8.55
N VAL A 88 -4.55 -27.41 7.32
CA VAL A 88 -4.75 -28.72 6.67
C VAL A 88 -4.05 -29.83 7.45
N ALA A 89 -2.77 -29.65 7.79
CA ALA A 89 -2.00 -30.64 8.54
C ALA A 89 -2.60 -30.95 9.92
N ILE A 90 -3.07 -29.92 10.63
CA ILE A 90 -3.73 -30.07 11.93
C ILE A 90 -5.05 -30.85 11.79
N ARG A 91 -5.82 -30.57 10.73
CA ARG A 91 -7.09 -31.26 10.46
C ARG A 91 -6.87 -32.74 10.16
N GLU A 92 -5.88 -33.08 9.34
CA GLU A 92 -5.54 -34.48 9.05
C GLU A 92 -5.11 -35.24 10.30
N ARG A 93 -4.27 -34.61 11.14
CA ARG A 93 -3.83 -35.22 12.40
C ARG A 93 -4.99 -35.45 13.36
N LYS A 94 -5.94 -34.53 13.43
CA LYS A 94 -7.14 -34.68 14.26
C LYS A 94 -8.02 -35.84 13.78
N GLU A 95 -8.19 -36.00 12.47
CA GLU A 95 -8.95 -37.11 11.89
C GLU A 95 -8.21 -38.46 12.00
N TYR A 96 -6.87 -38.44 12.01
CA TYR A 96 -6.06 -39.64 12.28
C TYR A 96 -6.22 -40.11 13.72
N VAL A 97 -6.10 -39.21 14.70
CA VAL A 97 -6.28 -39.54 16.12
C VAL A 97 -7.69 -40.04 16.39
N ARG A 98 -8.72 -39.41 15.81
CA ARG A 98 -10.11 -39.87 15.96
C ARG A 98 -10.32 -41.28 15.40
N ARG A 99 -9.79 -41.59 14.21
CA ARG A 99 -9.92 -42.94 13.62
C ARG A 99 -9.11 -44.02 14.34
N ASN A 100 -7.96 -43.68 14.91
CA ASN A 100 -7.12 -44.65 15.63
C ASN A 100 -7.51 -44.83 17.11
N PHE A 101 -8.41 -44.01 17.67
CA PHE A 101 -8.88 -44.16 19.05
C PHE A 101 -10.09 -45.10 19.21
N ASP A 102 -10.67 -45.61 18.13
CA ASP A 102 -11.76 -46.61 18.16
C ASP A 102 -11.24 -48.08 18.30
N PHE A 103 -9.95 -48.29 18.60
CA PHE A 103 -9.32 -49.62 18.76
C PHE A 103 -8.60 -49.77 20.11
N HIS A 104 -9.31 -49.55 21.21
CA HIS A 104 -8.96 -50.22 22.47
C HIS A 104 -10.22 -50.45 23.31
N ASP A 105 -10.71 -51.69 23.26
CA ASP A 105 -11.58 -52.30 24.26
C ASP A 105 -10.78 -53.46 24.88
N PRO A 106 -10.89 -53.65 26.20
CA PRO A 106 -11.74 -54.73 26.67
C PRO A 106 -12.83 -54.33 27.68
#